data_AF-A0A2T5G6D9-F1
#
_entry.id   AF-A0A2T5G6D9-F1
#
_cell.length_a   1.000
_cell.length_b   1.000
_cell.length_c   1.000
_cell.angle_alpha   90.00
_cell.angle_beta   90.00
_cell.angle_gamma   90.00
#
_symmetry.space_group_name_H-M   'P 1'
#
loop_
_entity.id
_entity.type
_entity.pdbx_description
1 polymer ?
#
loop_
_entity_poly.entity_id
_entity_poly.type
_entity_poly.pdbx_seq_one_letter_code
_entity_poly.pdbx_strand_id
1 'polypeptide(L)'
;MRAGILYADAEIEELAKDFDRIYVDAPLSLPAGRKDVEDRSGPHFRTCDRMLRERGIRFFPVTLGPMRRLAERGMRFAETWRKRGKEVWEVYPGAVYDIFGLPRKSREEIAAFFRRRGFLLPERSGGPLTQDELDAVAALWTGILHLRGETELLAGEDGTIVLPRRGAKGVMGCP
;
A
#
# COMPACT_ATOMS: atom_id res chain seq x y z
N MET A 1 -5.09 0.61 17.66
CA MET A 1 -4.49 1.26 16.47
C MET A 1 -4.98 2.70 16.37
N ARG A 2 -4.32 3.55 15.58
CA ARG A 2 -4.83 4.88 15.19
C ARG A 2 -4.90 4.93 13.66
N ALA A 3 -5.92 5.61 13.13
CA ALA A 3 -6.06 5.93 11.72
C ALA A 3 -6.56 7.36 11.60
N GLY A 4 -6.05 8.11 10.64
CA GLY A 4 -6.39 9.50 10.44
C GLY A 4 -5.79 10.04 9.15
N ILE A 5 -6.18 11.25 8.79
CA ILE A 5 -5.77 11.92 7.56
C ILE A 5 -4.69 12.96 7.91
N LEU A 6 -3.56 12.87 7.24
CA LEU A 6 -2.49 13.87 7.24
C LEU A 6 -2.37 14.42 5.82
N TYR A 7 -2.06 15.71 5.69
CA TYR A 7 -2.06 16.38 4.40
C TYR A 7 -0.64 16.70 3.95
N ALA A 8 0.13 17.37 4.81
CA ALA A 8 1.45 17.87 4.48
C ALA A 8 2.52 16.79 4.59
N ASP A 9 3.54 16.88 3.73
CA ASP A 9 4.69 15.96 3.75
C ASP A 9 5.40 15.97 5.11
N ALA A 10 5.54 17.15 5.72
CA ALA A 10 6.14 17.29 7.04
C ALA A 10 5.37 16.53 8.15
N GLU A 11 4.03 16.48 8.09
CA GLU A 11 3.23 15.73 9.06
C GLU A 11 3.46 14.21 8.91
N ILE A 12 3.53 13.74 7.66
CA ILE A 12 3.77 12.33 7.35
C ILE A 12 5.20 11.93 7.74
N GLU A 13 6.19 12.78 7.47
CA GLU A 13 7.58 12.56 7.87
C GLU A 13 7.74 12.55 9.39
N GLU A 14 7.13 13.50 10.08
CA GLU A 14 7.18 13.57 11.54
C GLU A 14 6.58 12.31 12.18
N LEU A 15 5.50 11.75 11.61
CA LEU A 15 4.95 10.47 12.06
C LEU A 15 5.87 9.29 11.72
N ALA A 16 6.42 9.25 10.49
CA ALA A 16 7.21 8.13 10.00
C ALA A 16 8.55 7.94 10.74
N LYS A 17 9.07 9.00 11.37
CA LYS A 17 10.35 8.95 12.08
C LYS A 17 10.38 7.91 13.22
N ASP A 18 9.23 7.63 13.83
CA ASP A 18 9.12 6.76 14.99
C ASP A 18 8.94 5.27 14.63
N PHE A 19 8.97 4.92 13.34
CA PHE A 19 8.77 3.55 12.86
C PHE A 19 9.97 3.04 12.06
N ASP A 20 10.40 1.80 12.30
CA ASP A 20 11.49 1.18 11.52
C ASP A 20 11.02 0.65 10.16
N ARG A 21 9.72 0.33 10.06
CA ARG A 21 9.10 -0.27 8.88
C ARG A 21 7.89 0.53 8.44
N ILE A 22 7.88 0.92 7.17
CA ILE A 22 6.85 1.79 6.62
C ILE A 22 6.29 1.15 5.35
N TYR A 23 4.97 1.01 5.30
CA TYR A 23 4.25 0.42 4.17
C TYR A 23 3.45 1.52 3.47
N VAL A 24 3.72 1.74 2.19
CA VAL A 24 3.21 2.88 1.44
C VAL A 24 2.34 2.38 0.28
N ASP A 25 1.10 2.87 0.21
CA ASP A 25 0.24 2.69 -0.97
C ASP A 25 0.54 3.75 -2.02
N ALA A 26 1.70 3.59 -2.69
CA ALA A 26 2.09 4.38 -3.83
C ALA A 26 3.20 3.64 -4.60
N PRO A 27 3.31 3.82 -5.92
CA PRO A 27 4.49 3.37 -6.66
C PRO A 27 5.76 3.99 -6.07
N LEU A 28 6.72 3.14 -5.69
CA LEU A 28 8.01 3.55 -5.12
C LEU A 28 9.19 3.43 -6.10
N SER A 29 8.88 3.22 -7.39
CA SER A 29 9.85 3.12 -8.47
C SER A 29 9.18 3.38 -9.83
N LEU A 30 10.01 3.62 -10.85
CA LEU A 30 9.57 3.73 -12.24
C LEU A 30 9.88 2.44 -13.01
N PRO A 31 9.15 2.16 -14.11
CA PRO A 31 9.51 1.10 -15.05
C PRO A 31 10.98 1.18 -15.51
N ALA A 32 11.63 0.02 -15.64
CA ALA A 32 12.99 -0.05 -16.20
C ALA A 32 13.06 0.65 -17.57
N GLY A 33 14.11 1.44 -17.80
CA GLY A 33 14.30 2.19 -19.05
C GLY A 33 13.47 3.48 -19.16
N ARG A 34 12.67 3.84 -18.16
CA ARG A 34 11.98 5.13 -18.08
C ARG A 34 12.86 6.16 -17.39
N LYS A 35 12.99 7.37 -17.97
CA LYS A 35 13.87 8.42 -17.42
C LYS A 35 13.31 9.07 -16.16
N ASP A 36 12.04 9.45 -16.21
CA ASP A 36 11.33 10.13 -15.13
C ASP A 36 9.82 9.92 -15.26
N VAL A 37 9.05 10.51 -14.36
CA VAL A 37 7.60 10.35 -14.34
C VAL A 37 6.91 11.01 -15.55
N GLU A 38 7.53 12.03 -16.15
CA GLU A 38 7.03 12.80 -17.28
C GLU A 38 7.39 12.20 -18.65
N ASP A 39 8.39 11.33 -18.73
CA ASP A 39 8.85 10.64 -19.96
C ASP A 39 7.71 9.86 -20.65
N ARG A 40 7.04 10.45 -21.63
CA ARG A 40 5.90 9.81 -22.29
C ARG A 40 6.28 8.69 -23.26
N SER A 41 7.57 8.58 -23.60
CA SER A 41 8.09 7.56 -24.54
C SER A 41 8.61 6.31 -23.85
N GLY A 42 8.96 6.42 -22.57
CA GLY A 42 9.46 5.30 -21.78
C GLY A 42 8.38 4.27 -21.45
N PRO A 43 8.77 3.08 -20.95
CA PRO A 43 7.82 2.02 -20.64
C PRO A 43 6.75 2.42 -19.61
N HIS A 44 5.60 1.74 -19.68
CA HIS A 44 4.42 2.05 -18.86
C HIS A 44 4.25 1.21 -17.60
N PHE A 45 4.80 0.00 -17.61
CA PHE A 45 4.57 -1.00 -16.57
C PHE A 45 5.89 -1.51 -16.04
N ARG A 46 5.99 -1.56 -14.71
CA ARG A 46 7.02 -2.31 -14.02
C ARG A 46 6.79 -3.81 -14.15
N THR A 47 7.80 -4.61 -13.81
CA THR A 47 7.69 -6.06 -13.71
C THR A 47 6.59 -6.46 -12.70
N CYS A 48 6.58 -5.86 -11.51
CA CYS A 48 5.55 -6.10 -10.49
C CYS A 48 4.15 -5.71 -10.96
N ASP A 49 4.03 -4.67 -11.79
CA ASP A 49 2.77 -4.24 -12.40
C ASP A 49 2.25 -5.29 -13.39
N ARG A 50 3.12 -5.89 -14.20
CA ARG A 50 2.74 -6.99 -15.11
C ARG A 50 2.27 -8.22 -14.33
N MET A 51 2.99 -8.58 -13.26
CA MET A 51 2.62 -9.69 -12.37
C MET A 51 1.24 -9.47 -11.73
N LEU A 52 0.87 -8.24 -11.37
CA LEU A 52 -0.49 -7.90 -10.92
C LEU A 52 -1.53 -8.18 -12.02
N ARG A 53 -1.27 -7.77 -13.27
CA ARG A 53 -2.19 -7.98 -14.40
C ARG A 53 -2.42 -9.47 -14.69
N GLU A 54 -1.35 -10.27 -14.66
CA GLU A 54 -1.41 -11.72 -14.85
C GLU A 54 -2.29 -12.41 -13.80
N ARG A 55 -2.39 -11.82 -12.60
CA ARG A 55 -3.27 -12.28 -11.52
C ARG A 55 -4.71 -11.74 -11.61
N GLY A 56 -5.02 -10.97 -12.65
CA GLY A 56 -6.33 -10.33 -12.84
C GLY A 56 -6.57 -9.12 -11.92
N ILE A 57 -5.55 -8.64 -11.20
CA ILE A 57 -5.66 -7.51 -10.29
C ILE A 57 -5.52 -6.22 -11.09
N ARG A 58 -6.58 -5.39 -11.07
CA ARG A 58 -6.59 -4.11 -11.78
C ARG A 58 -5.90 -3.03 -10.96
N PHE A 59 -5.11 -2.18 -11.62
CA PHE A 59 -4.47 -1.01 -11.01
C PHE A 59 -4.36 0.11 -12.04
N PHE A 60 -4.01 1.31 -11.56
CA PHE A 60 -3.68 2.44 -12.41
C PHE A 60 -2.17 2.46 -12.68
N PRO A 61 -1.72 2.49 -13.94
CA PRO A 61 -0.30 2.54 -14.25
C PRO A 61 0.36 3.76 -13.61
N VAL A 62 1.61 3.60 -13.16
CA VAL A 62 2.45 4.69 -12.60
C VAL A 62 2.49 5.91 -13.52
N THR A 63 2.43 5.67 -14.84
CA THR A 63 2.56 6.71 -15.88
C THR A 63 1.28 7.49 -16.16
N LEU A 64 0.15 7.10 -15.58
CA LEU A 64 -1.13 7.79 -15.73
C LEU A 64 -1.07 9.15 -15.04
N GLY A 65 -1.62 10.20 -15.65
CA GLY A 65 -1.50 11.59 -15.18
C GLY A 65 -1.72 11.79 -13.67
N PRO A 66 -2.86 11.32 -13.09
CA PRO A 66 -3.11 11.44 -11.65
C PRO A 66 -2.11 10.68 -10.77
N MET A 67 -1.54 9.58 -11.27
CA MET A 67 -0.57 8.76 -10.54
C MET A 67 0.82 9.39 -10.51
N ARG A 68 1.15 10.30 -11.44
CA ARG A 68 2.52 10.87 -11.53
C ARG A 68 2.95 11.58 -10.27
N ARG A 69 2.12 12.51 -9.79
CA ARG A 69 2.38 13.28 -8.56
C ARG A 69 2.44 12.36 -7.33
N LEU A 70 1.58 11.34 -7.28
CA LEU A 70 1.57 10.36 -6.20
C LEU A 70 2.84 9.50 -6.20
N ALA A 71 3.25 8.99 -7.36
CA ALA A 71 4.45 8.19 -7.53
C ALA A 71 5.72 9.00 -7.23
N GLU A 72 5.80 10.22 -7.73
CA GLU A 72 6.94 11.11 -7.45
C GLU A 72 7.07 11.39 -5.94
N ARG A 73 5.94 11.67 -5.27
CA ARG A 73 5.90 11.86 -3.82
C ARG A 73 6.29 10.59 -3.06
N GLY A 74 5.77 9.43 -3.46
CA GLY A 74 6.09 8.13 -2.87
C GLY A 74 7.57 7.77 -3.01
N MET A 75 8.14 7.94 -4.21
CA MET A 75 9.57 7.71 -4.46
C MET A 75 10.47 8.59 -3.59
N ARG A 76 10.19 9.91 -3.51
CA ARG A 76 10.96 10.82 -2.63
C ARG A 76 10.87 10.43 -1.16
N PHE A 77 9.67 10.07 -0.71
CA PHE A 77 9.46 9.61 0.66
C PHE A 77 10.26 8.32 0.96
N ALA A 78 10.17 7.33 0.07
CA ALA A 78 10.89 6.08 0.24
C ALA A 78 12.41 6.26 0.18
N GLU A 79 12.92 7.07 -0.74
CA GLU A 79 14.35 7.41 -0.82
C GLU A 79 14.84 8.05 0.48
N THR A 80 14.10 9.03 1.00
CA THR A 80 14.44 9.76 2.23
C THR A 80 14.57 8.83 3.42
N TRP A 81 13.61 7.94 3.61
CA TRP A 81 13.59 7.04 4.78
C TRP A 81 14.52 5.83 4.64
N ARG A 82 14.69 5.30 3.43
CA ARG A 82 15.69 4.24 3.17
C ARG A 82 17.11 4.75 3.44
N LYS A 83 17.44 6.00 3.06
CA LYS A 83 18.74 6.63 3.41
C LYS A 83 18.95 6.80 4.91
N ARG A 84 17.87 6.87 5.70
CA ARG A 84 17.90 6.91 7.16
C ARG A 84 17.85 5.51 7.81
N GLY A 85 18.04 4.45 7.02
CA GLY A 85 18.11 3.07 7.50
C GLY A 85 16.75 2.40 7.76
N LYS A 86 15.63 3.01 7.36
CA LYS A 86 14.30 2.42 7.52
C LYS A 86 13.96 1.46 6.39
N GLU A 87 13.18 0.44 6.69
CA GLU A 87 12.60 -0.45 5.70
C GLU A 87 11.31 0.18 5.13
N VAL A 88 11.33 0.56 3.86
CA VAL A 88 10.15 1.13 3.18
C VAL A 88 9.68 0.19 2.08
N TRP A 89 8.42 -0.22 2.15
CA TRP A 89 7.80 -1.22 1.29
C TRP A 89 6.60 -0.64 0.55
N GLU A 90 6.47 -0.97 -0.73
CA GLU A 90 5.27 -0.69 -1.50
C GLU A 90 4.22 -1.76 -1.22
N VAL A 91 2.99 -1.33 -0.95
CA VAL A 91 1.82 -2.20 -0.79
C VAL A 91 0.70 -1.72 -1.69
N TYR A 92 -0.30 -2.57 -1.91
CA TYR A 92 -1.46 -2.22 -2.73
C TYR A 92 -2.77 -2.71 -2.09
N PRO A 93 -3.52 -1.85 -1.36
CA PRO A 93 -4.81 -2.18 -0.76
C PRO A 93 -5.83 -2.76 -1.75
N GLY A 94 -5.83 -2.28 -2.99
CA GLY A 94 -6.69 -2.82 -4.04
C GLY A 94 -6.46 -4.33 -4.29
N ALA A 95 -5.23 -4.80 -4.18
CA ALA A 95 -4.92 -6.23 -4.25
C ALA A 95 -5.41 -6.98 -3.01
N VAL A 96 -5.35 -6.39 -1.82
CA VAL A 96 -5.94 -6.98 -0.60
C VAL A 96 -7.42 -7.28 -0.85
N TYR A 97 -8.16 -6.30 -1.35
CA TYR A 97 -9.58 -6.46 -1.59
C TYR A 97 -9.87 -7.53 -2.64
N ASP A 98 -9.13 -7.53 -3.76
CA ASP A 98 -9.31 -8.54 -4.81
C ASP A 98 -8.96 -9.95 -4.35
N ILE A 99 -7.84 -10.13 -3.61
CA ILE A 99 -7.38 -11.44 -3.12
C ILE A 99 -8.40 -12.06 -2.16
N PHE A 100 -9.10 -11.23 -1.38
CA PHE A 100 -10.08 -11.67 -0.39
C PHE A 100 -11.54 -11.51 -0.83
N GLY A 101 -11.78 -11.19 -2.10
CA GLY A 101 -13.12 -11.12 -2.69
C GLY A 101 -13.99 -9.98 -2.14
N LEU A 102 -13.37 -8.87 -1.70
CA LEU A 102 -14.07 -7.70 -1.18
C LEU A 102 -14.36 -6.69 -2.31
N PRO A 103 -15.56 -6.11 -2.37
CA PRO A 103 -15.81 -4.99 -3.26
C PRO A 103 -15.00 -3.77 -2.81
N ARG A 104 -14.08 -3.29 -3.66
CA ARG A 104 -13.12 -2.20 -3.32
C ARG A 104 -13.76 -0.90 -2.80
N LYS A 105 -15.05 -0.67 -3.06
CA LYS A 105 -15.79 0.54 -2.66
C LYS A 105 -16.82 0.29 -1.55
N SER A 106 -16.93 -0.94 -1.07
CA SER A 106 -17.86 -1.29 0.02
C SER A 106 -17.17 -1.07 1.37
N ARG A 107 -17.22 0.17 1.86
CA ARG A 107 -16.59 0.56 3.13
C ARG A 107 -17.07 -0.28 4.31
N GLU A 108 -18.34 -0.69 4.29
CA GLU A 108 -18.93 -1.54 5.33
C GLU A 108 -18.33 -2.95 5.32
N GLU A 109 -18.26 -3.60 4.16
CA GLU A 109 -17.68 -4.94 4.03
C GLU A 109 -16.20 -4.96 4.36
N ILE A 110 -15.45 -3.95 3.91
CA ILE A 110 -14.02 -3.79 4.22
C ILE A 110 -13.82 -3.58 5.73
N ALA A 111 -14.61 -2.71 6.36
CA ALA A 111 -14.54 -2.51 7.80
C ALA A 111 -14.89 -3.79 8.58
N ALA A 112 -15.95 -4.51 8.17
CA ALA A 112 -16.33 -5.78 8.78
C ALA A 112 -15.25 -6.85 8.59
N PHE A 113 -14.59 -6.89 7.43
CA PHE A 113 -13.47 -7.79 7.16
C PHE A 113 -12.30 -7.60 8.13
N PHE A 114 -11.91 -6.35 8.40
CA PHE A 114 -10.83 -6.05 9.35
C PHE A 114 -11.24 -6.24 10.81
N ARG A 115 -12.50 -5.91 11.18
CA ARG A 115 -13.02 -6.21 12.54
C ARG A 115 -12.97 -7.71 12.85
N ARG A 116 -13.37 -8.57 11.90
CA ARG A 116 -13.26 -10.03 12.04
C ARG A 116 -11.83 -10.53 12.18
N ARG A 117 -10.84 -9.71 11.83
CA ARG A 117 -9.40 -9.94 11.99
C ARG A 117 -8.80 -9.13 13.14
N GLY A 118 -9.60 -8.87 14.18
CA GLY A 118 -9.13 -8.29 15.43
C GLY A 118 -8.74 -6.81 15.38
N PHE A 119 -8.99 -6.09 14.28
CA PHE A 119 -8.74 -4.65 14.24
C PHE A 119 -9.84 -3.90 14.99
N LEU A 120 -9.43 -3.18 16.04
CA LEU A 120 -10.26 -2.16 16.68
C LEU A 120 -10.25 -0.90 15.82
N LEU A 121 -11.16 -0.85 14.84
CA LEU A 121 -11.34 0.31 13.98
C LEU A 121 -11.91 1.48 14.81
N PRO A 122 -11.31 2.68 14.74
CA PRO A 122 -11.74 3.79 15.57
C PRO A 122 -13.16 4.22 15.22
N GLU A 123 -14.00 4.32 16.25
CA GLU A 123 -15.30 4.98 16.18
C GLU A 123 -15.10 6.47 16.39
N ARG A 124 -15.73 7.31 15.55
CA ARG A 124 -15.58 8.76 15.64
C ARG A 124 -16.87 9.48 15.31
N SER A 125 -17.04 10.64 15.91
CA SER A 125 -18.22 11.49 15.78
C SER A 125 -18.52 11.90 14.33
N GLY A 126 -17.51 11.89 13.44
CA GLY A 126 -17.64 12.20 12.02
C GLY A 126 -18.16 11.06 11.13
N GLY A 127 -18.59 9.93 11.70
CA GLY A 127 -19.11 8.78 10.97
C GLY A 127 -18.05 7.72 10.62
N PRO A 128 -18.38 6.77 9.72
CA PRO A 128 -17.50 5.65 9.40
C PRO A 128 -16.15 6.10 8.79
N LEU A 129 -15.18 5.19 8.79
CA LEU A 129 -13.88 5.42 8.13
C LEU A 129 -14.06 5.82 6.65
N THR A 130 -13.17 6.69 6.17
CA THR A 130 -13.10 7.01 4.75
C THR A 130 -12.48 5.84 3.98
N GLN A 131 -12.52 5.88 2.65
CA GLN A 131 -11.83 4.87 1.85
C GLN A 131 -10.32 4.92 2.11
N ASP A 132 -9.72 6.11 2.13
CA ASP A 132 -8.27 6.29 2.35
C ASP A 132 -7.80 5.70 3.69
N GLU A 133 -8.62 5.81 4.73
CA GLU A 133 -8.29 5.22 6.03
C GLU A 133 -8.45 3.70 6.06
N LEU A 134 -9.42 3.16 5.33
CA LEU A 134 -9.54 1.71 5.14
C LEU A 134 -8.36 1.17 4.31
N ASP A 135 -7.91 1.92 3.31
CA ASP A 135 -6.72 1.61 2.52
C ASP A 135 -5.46 1.65 3.41
N ALA A 136 -5.35 2.60 4.33
CA ALA A 136 -4.30 2.62 5.35
C ALA A 136 -4.37 1.42 6.32
N VAL A 137 -5.58 0.98 6.71
CA VAL A 137 -5.77 -0.25 7.51
C VAL A 137 -5.31 -1.48 6.71
N ALA A 138 -5.64 -1.57 5.42
CA ALA A 138 -5.22 -2.65 4.54
C ALA A 138 -3.69 -2.67 4.35
N ALA A 139 -3.06 -1.50 4.20
CA ALA A 139 -1.61 -1.35 4.16
C ALA A 139 -0.96 -1.82 5.47
N LEU A 140 -1.48 -1.38 6.63
CA LEU A 140 -1.03 -1.83 7.95
C LEU A 140 -1.17 -3.35 8.11
N TRP A 141 -2.31 -3.91 7.71
CA TRP A 141 -2.53 -5.35 7.78
C TRP A 141 -1.57 -6.13 6.90
N THR A 142 -1.32 -5.66 5.67
CA THR A 142 -0.30 -6.24 4.79
C THR A 142 1.08 -6.19 5.44
N GLY A 143 1.41 -5.10 6.12
CA GLY A 143 2.65 -4.99 6.89
C GLY A 143 2.74 -5.99 8.04
N ILE A 144 1.67 -6.20 8.80
CA ILE A 144 1.60 -7.22 9.86
C ILE A 144 1.80 -8.63 9.27
N LEU A 145 1.16 -8.93 8.15
CA LEU A 145 1.36 -10.22 7.46
C LEU A 145 2.79 -10.38 6.96
N HIS A 146 3.41 -9.30 6.49
CA HIS A 146 4.78 -9.35 6.00
C HIS A 146 5.76 -9.73 7.11
N LEU A 147 5.59 -9.14 8.30
CA LEU A 147 6.36 -9.51 9.49
C LEU A 147 6.21 -10.97 9.91
N ARG A 148 5.07 -11.57 9.58
CA ARG A 148 4.75 -12.97 9.88
C ARG A 148 5.16 -13.93 8.76
N GLY A 149 5.74 -13.43 7.67
CA GLY A 149 6.06 -14.23 6.49
C GLY A 149 4.82 -14.77 5.75
N GLU A 150 3.66 -14.13 5.94
CA GLU A 150 2.37 -14.48 5.33
C GLU A 150 2.09 -13.69 4.04
N THR A 151 3.12 -13.05 3.47
CA THR A 151 3.06 -12.30 2.22
C THR A 151 3.86 -12.95 1.11
N GLU A 152 3.61 -12.51 -0.11
CA GLU A 152 4.45 -12.73 -1.27
C GLU A 152 4.96 -11.40 -1.81
N LEU A 153 6.15 -11.43 -2.40
CA LEU A 153 6.77 -10.28 -3.03
C LEU A 153 6.60 -10.42 -4.54
N LEU A 154 5.91 -9.46 -5.15
CA LEU A 154 5.96 -9.29 -6.60
C LEU A 154 7.18 -8.44 -6.91
N ALA A 155 8.34 -9.10 -7.01
CA ALA A 155 9.62 -8.44 -7.23
C ALA A 155 10.06 -8.54 -8.70
N GLY A 156 10.63 -7.45 -9.21
CA GLY A 156 11.39 -7.43 -10.44
C GLY A 156 12.47 -6.35 -10.42
N GLU A 157 13.16 -6.16 -11.53
CA GLU A 157 14.29 -5.22 -11.63
C GLU A 157 13.93 -3.77 -11.30
N ASP A 158 12.66 -3.42 -11.48
CA ASP A 158 12.14 -2.06 -11.43
C ASP A 158 11.10 -1.86 -10.34
N GLY A 159 11.07 -2.71 -9.32
CA GLY A 159 10.23 -2.51 -8.13
C GLY A 159 9.83 -3.78 -7.42
N THR A 160 9.18 -3.62 -6.27
CA THR A 160 8.61 -4.74 -5.52
C THR A 160 7.33 -4.31 -4.84
N ILE A 161 6.25 -5.08 -4.99
CA ILE A 161 4.98 -4.88 -4.28
C ILE A 161 4.78 -6.04 -3.31
N VAL A 162 4.52 -5.72 -2.04
CA VAL A 162 4.20 -6.71 -1.00
C VAL A 162 2.70 -6.99 -1.01
N LEU A 163 2.31 -8.24 -1.18
CA LEU A 163 0.91 -8.67 -1.18
C LEU A 163 0.65 -9.77 -0.14
N PRO A 164 -0.54 -9.83 0.48
CA PRO A 164 -0.94 -11.00 1.25
C PRO A 164 -0.96 -12.27 0.38
N ARG A 165 -0.52 -13.41 0.93
CA ARG A 165 -0.78 -14.70 0.27
C ARG A 165 -2.27 -15.02 0.33
N ARG A 166 -2.76 -15.78 -0.66
CA ARG A 166 -4.12 -16.35 -0.61
C ARG A 166 -4.29 -17.16 0.67
N GLY A 167 -5.38 -16.90 1.40
CA GLY A 167 -5.68 -17.58 2.66
C GLY A 167 -4.92 -17.05 3.88
N ALA A 168 -4.11 -15.99 3.75
CA ALA A 168 -3.50 -15.32 4.90
C ALA A 168 -4.59 -14.88 5.88
N LYS A 169 -4.44 -15.26 7.15
CA LYS A 169 -5.48 -15.02 8.15
C LYS A 169 -5.22 -13.71 8.89
N GLY A 170 -3.97 -13.40 9.21
CA GLY A 170 -3.64 -12.27 10.08
C GLY A 170 -4.43 -12.33 11.40
N VAL A 171 -4.32 -11.32 12.26
CA VAL A 171 -4.57 -11.53 13.69
C VAL A 171 -6.02 -11.97 14.00
N MET A 172 -6.19 -13.20 14.46
CA MET A 172 -7.28 -13.59 15.37
C MET A 172 -6.62 -14.01 16.68
N GLY A 173 -6.96 -13.31 17.77
CA GLY A 173 -6.38 -13.51 19.11
C GLY A 173 -5.01 -12.86 19.29
N CYS A 174 -4.95 -11.73 19.98
CA CYS A 174 -3.82 -11.55 20.90
C CYS A 174 -3.87 -12.71 21.91
N PRO A 175 -2.74 -13.30 22.35
CA PRO A 175 -2.75 -13.97 23.64
C PRO A 175 -3.26 -13.02 24.74
#